data_AF-A0A5B6VY88-F1
#
_entry.id   AF-A0A5B6VY88-F1
#
_cell.length_a   1.000
_cell.length_b   1.000
_cell.length_c   1.000
_cell.angle_alpha   90.00
_cell.angle_beta   90.00
_cell.angle_gamma   90.00
#
_symmetry.space_group_name_H-M   'P 1'
#
loop_
_entity.id
_entity.type
_entity.pdbx_description
1 polymer ?
#
loop_
_entity_poly.entity_id
_entity_poly.type
_entity_poly.pdbx_seq_one_letter_code
_entity_poly.pdbx_strand_id
1 'polypeptide(L)'
;MLRCCILEFKGSWEKYLPLIEFAYNNSFQSSIKMAPYQALYGRKCRTSLYWTEISENKIHRVDLIKQTEEKSETSDRQKSYVDLKWKDIEFQIRDKVFLKVSPWKKILRFCRKEKLSPRFIGLYEIIERVGPVAYRLSLPSELENIHNSDMSYAEESIRILAREIKELSNKKIALVKVLWHRHGVEEATWEPEDAMRK
;
A
#
# COMPACT_ATOMS: atom_id res chain seq x y z
N MET A 1 -2.94 13.21 14.56
CA MET A 1 -3.38 14.53 14.04
C MET A 1 -4.76 14.50 13.39
N LEU A 2 -4.92 13.91 12.19
CA LEU A 2 -6.21 13.87 11.48
C LEU A 2 -7.37 13.31 12.32
N ARG A 3 -7.15 12.17 13.00
CA ARG A 3 -8.16 11.57 13.89
C ARG A 3 -8.61 12.52 15.01
N CYS A 4 -7.69 13.29 15.59
CA CYS A 4 -8.00 14.24 16.63
C CYS A 4 -8.83 15.41 16.10
N CYS A 5 -8.48 15.92 14.92
CA CYS A 5 -9.24 16.98 14.25
C CYS A 5 -10.65 16.52 13.85
N ILE A 6 -10.81 15.26 13.43
CA ILE A 6 -12.12 14.68 13.12
C ILE A 6 -13.01 14.61 14.37
N LEU A 7 -12.44 14.25 15.52
CA LEU A 7 -13.16 14.16 16.79
C LEU A 7 -13.56 15.55 17.33
N GLU A 8 -12.74 16.58 17.11
CA GLU A 8 -13.02 17.95 17.57
C GLU A 8 -13.92 18.75 16.62
N PHE A 9 -13.71 18.65 15.31
CA PHE A 9 -14.37 19.50 14.30
C PHE A 9 -15.63 18.86 13.67
N LYS A 10 -16.24 17.89 14.34
CA LYS A 10 -17.55 17.26 14.04
C LYS A 10 -17.90 17.20 12.53
N GLY A 11 -17.09 16.48 11.76
CA GLY A 11 -17.46 16.04 10.40
C GLY A 11 -17.10 16.95 9.23
N SER A 12 -16.50 18.12 9.43
CA SER A 12 -16.06 19.00 8.33
C SER A 12 -14.54 19.01 8.11
N TRP A 13 -13.90 17.84 8.24
CA TRP A 13 -12.45 17.67 8.18
C TRP A 13 -11.82 18.20 6.87
N GLU A 14 -12.56 18.14 5.75
CA GLU A 14 -12.11 18.66 4.45
C GLU A 14 -11.76 20.15 4.51
N LYS A 15 -12.55 20.96 5.25
CA LYS A 15 -12.32 22.40 5.41
C LYS A 15 -11.04 22.70 6.20
N TYR A 16 -10.64 21.78 7.06
CA TYR A 16 -9.46 21.91 7.93
C TYR A 16 -8.25 21.17 7.37
N LEU A 17 -8.40 20.41 6.27
CA LEU A 17 -7.31 19.64 5.67
C LEU A 17 -6.08 20.51 5.34
N PRO A 18 -6.22 21.72 4.76
CA PRO A 18 -5.05 22.59 4.52
C PRO A 18 -4.34 23.02 5.81
N LEU A 19 -5.10 23.22 6.90
CA LEU A 19 -4.57 23.65 8.19
C LEU A 19 -3.85 22.50 8.92
N ILE A 20 -4.38 21.29 8.77
CA ILE A 20 -3.78 20.05 9.27
C ILE A 20 -2.51 19.72 8.48
N GLU A 21 -2.54 19.78 7.15
CA GLU A 21 -1.35 19.58 6.33
C GLU A 21 -0.26 20.59 6.69
N PHE A 22 -0.64 21.85 6.84
CA PHE A 22 0.27 22.91 7.29
C PHE A 22 0.87 22.62 8.67
N ALA A 23 0.07 22.21 9.65
CA ALA A 23 0.56 21.89 10.98
C ALA A 23 1.48 20.65 10.98
N TYR A 24 1.17 19.63 10.18
CA TYR A 24 1.97 18.41 10.07
C TYR A 24 3.33 18.70 9.45
N ASN A 25 3.35 19.41 8.32
CA ASN A 25 4.58 19.75 7.59
C ASN A 25 5.51 20.67 8.39
N ASN A 26 4.98 21.41 9.36
CA ASN A 26 5.74 22.31 10.23
C ASN A 26 6.06 21.74 11.61
N SER A 27 5.47 20.61 11.98
CA SER A 27 5.76 19.95 13.26
C SER A 27 7.14 19.31 13.23
N PHE A 28 7.82 19.31 14.38
CA PHE A 28 9.13 18.69 14.51
C PHE A 28 9.00 17.17 14.47
N GLN A 29 9.72 16.51 13.55
CA GLN A 29 9.74 15.06 13.46
C GLN A 29 11.04 14.51 14.07
N SER A 30 10.91 13.73 15.15
CA SER A 30 12.04 13.16 15.90
C SER A 30 12.98 12.31 15.04
N SER A 31 12.44 11.54 14.09
CA SER A 31 13.25 10.70 13.19
C SER A 31 14.11 11.49 12.20
N ILE A 32 13.66 12.68 11.78
CA ILE A 32 14.36 13.54 10.82
C ILE A 32 15.12 14.68 11.54
N LYS A 33 14.87 14.85 12.85
CA LYS A 33 15.39 15.94 13.70
C LYS A 33 15.08 17.35 13.20
N MET A 34 14.06 17.50 12.35
CA MET A 34 13.54 18.77 11.85
C MET A 34 12.11 18.58 11.31
N ALA A 35 11.45 19.67 10.93
CA ALA A 35 10.15 19.60 10.30
C ALA A 35 10.25 19.18 8.81
N PRO A 36 9.27 18.43 8.27
CA PRO A 36 9.27 18.05 6.84
C PRO A 36 9.42 19.25 5.89
N TYR A 37 8.79 20.38 6.19
CA TYR A 37 8.95 21.62 5.43
C TYR A 37 10.41 22.10 5.42
N GLN A 38 11.08 22.04 6.56
CA GLN A 38 12.48 22.46 6.69
C GLN A 38 13.41 21.51 5.93
N ALA A 39 13.13 20.21 5.96
CA ALA A 39 13.89 19.23 5.19
C ALA A 39 13.74 19.46 3.68
N LEU A 40 12.53 19.82 3.21
CA LEU A 40 12.25 20.03 1.80
C LEU A 40 12.83 21.35 1.26
N TYR A 41 12.71 22.44 2.01
CA TYR A 41 13.07 23.78 1.54
C TYR A 41 14.37 24.33 2.12
N GLY A 42 15.04 23.59 3.01
CA GLY A 42 16.27 24.01 3.69
C GLY A 42 16.09 25.21 4.63
N ARG A 43 14.85 25.66 4.88
CA ARG A 43 14.52 26.83 5.70
C ARG A 43 13.30 26.57 6.56
N LYS A 44 13.23 27.20 7.73
CA LYS A 44 12.01 27.16 8.56
C LYS A 44 10.87 27.87 7.85
N CYS A 45 9.65 27.34 7.96
CA CYS A 45 8.47 28.00 7.41
C CYS A 45 8.27 29.36 8.05
N ARG A 46 8.14 30.39 7.22
CA ARG A 46 7.76 31.74 7.66
C ARG A 46 6.24 31.78 7.75
N THR A 47 5.71 31.32 8.87
CA THR A 47 4.29 31.50 9.17
C THR A 47 4.03 32.97 9.50
N SER A 48 2.84 33.50 9.22
CA SER A 48 2.40 34.82 9.73
C SER A 48 2.37 34.93 11.28
N LEU A 49 2.83 33.89 11.98
CA LEU A 49 2.99 33.79 13.42
C LEU A 49 4.43 34.14 13.86
N TYR A 50 5.33 34.43 12.92
CA TYR A 50 6.69 34.93 13.16
C TYR A 50 6.88 36.31 12.49
N TRP A 51 5.89 37.19 12.68
CA TRP A 51 6.13 38.63 12.72
C TRP A 51 6.04 38.99 14.19
N THR A 52 7.18 39.12 14.86
CA THR A 52 7.25 39.44 16.30
C THR A 52 6.81 40.87 16.61
N GLU A 53 6.29 41.61 15.63
CA GLU A 53 5.69 42.92 15.79
C GLU A 53 4.39 42.94 14.98
N ILE A 54 3.25 42.86 15.66
CA ILE A 54 1.98 43.58 15.39
C ILE A 54 0.82 42.79 16.06
N SER A 55 0.41 43.34 17.20
CA SER A 55 -0.90 43.29 17.87
C SER A 55 -1.55 41.94 18.20
N GLU A 56 -1.52 41.61 19.49
CA GLU A 56 -2.51 41.04 20.44
C GLU A 56 -3.78 40.26 20.02
N ASN A 57 -4.06 39.99 18.75
CA ASN A 57 -5.28 39.29 18.36
C ASN A 57 -4.98 37.92 17.74
N LYS A 58 -4.65 36.89 18.54
CA LYS A 58 -4.66 35.47 18.09
C LYS A 58 -4.54 34.40 19.20
N ILE A 59 -5.24 34.56 20.32
CA ILE A 59 -5.21 33.58 21.43
C ILE A 59 -5.82 32.21 21.02
N HIS A 60 -6.79 32.19 20.10
CA HIS A 60 -7.49 30.95 19.71
C HIS A 60 -6.66 30.00 18.83
N ARG A 61 -5.68 30.50 18.06
CA ARG A 61 -4.86 29.68 17.14
C ARG A 61 -3.67 29.02 17.85
N VAL A 62 -3.17 29.64 18.92
CA VAL A 62 -2.05 29.13 19.71
C VAL A 62 -2.48 27.91 20.55
N ASP A 63 -3.69 27.93 21.10
CA ASP A 63 -4.24 26.78 21.84
C ASP A 63 -4.41 25.54 20.97
N LEU A 64 -4.87 25.71 19.73
CA LEU A 64 -5.00 24.59 18.79
C LEU A 64 -3.64 23.95 18.45
N ILE A 65 -2.57 24.75 18.41
CA ILE A 65 -1.20 24.25 18.12
C ILE A 65 -0.64 23.53 19.34
N LYS A 66 -0.77 24.10 20.56
CA LYS A 66 -0.37 23.43 21.81
C LYS A 66 -1.10 22.11 22.02
N GLN A 67 -2.42 22.09 21.78
CA GLN A 67 -3.21 20.86 21.82
C GLN A 67 -2.75 19.84 20.77
N THR A 68 -2.21 20.29 19.63
CA THR A 68 -1.67 19.41 18.59
C THR A 68 -0.31 18.82 18.98
N GLU A 69 0.52 19.60 19.68
CA GLU A 69 1.80 19.14 20.24
C GLU A 69 1.58 18.09 21.34
N GLU A 70 0.68 18.31 22.29
CA GLU A 70 0.33 17.32 23.33
C GLU A 70 -0.21 16.00 22.74
N LYS A 71 -0.97 16.09 21.63
CA LYS A 71 -1.48 14.90 20.94
C LYS A 71 -0.40 14.13 20.20
N SER A 72 0.73 14.75 19.88
CA SER A 72 1.88 14.05 19.28
C SER A 72 2.56 13.10 20.29
N GLU A 73 2.62 13.48 21.57
CA GLU A 73 3.17 12.64 22.63
C GLU A 73 2.40 11.33 22.82
N THR A 74 1.07 11.36 22.61
CA THR A 74 0.24 10.14 22.68
C THR A 74 0.57 9.15 21.56
N SER A 75 0.94 9.65 20.37
CA SER A 75 1.36 8.83 19.24
C SER A 75 2.75 8.22 19.48
N ASP A 76 3.67 9.00 20.04
CA ASP A 76 5.02 8.52 20.38
C ASP A 76 4.99 7.45 21.48
N ARG A 77 4.10 7.61 22.47
CA ARG A 77 3.82 6.56 23.48
C ARG A 77 3.27 5.28 22.85
N GLN A 78 2.34 5.38 21.89
CA GLN A 78 1.84 4.20 21.18
C GLN A 78 2.95 3.48 20.41
N LYS A 79 3.84 4.24 19.77
CA LYS A 79 4.98 3.70 19.04
C LYS A 79 5.94 2.95 19.96
N SER A 80 6.33 3.54 21.10
CA SER A 80 7.26 2.88 22.04
C SER A 80 6.69 1.58 22.62
N TYR A 81 5.38 1.49 22.88
CA TYR A 81 4.74 0.24 23.31
C TYR A 81 4.76 -0.87 22.24
N VAL A 82 4.71 -0.50 20.96
CA VAL A 82 4.80 -1.45 19.84
C VAL A 82 6.26 -1.88 19.63
N ASP A 83 7.19 -0.93 19.63
CA ASP A 83 8.61 -1.18 19.40
C ASP A 83 9.21 -2.11 20.47
N LEU A 84 8.79 -1.97 21.73
CA LEU A 84 9.19 -2.88 22.83
C LEU A 84 8.79 -4.35 22.60
N LYS A 85 7.79 -4.61 21.76
CA LYS A 85 7.30 -5.96 21.44
C LYS A 85 7.90 -6.52 20.15
N TRP A 86 8.67 -5.72 19.40
CA TRP A 86 9.35 -6.19 18.21
C TRP A 86 10.63 -6.93 18.62
N LYS A 87 10.76 -8.16 18.13
CA LYS A 87 12.02 -8.90 18.15
C LYS A 87 12.56 -8.88 16.73
N ASP A 88 13.80 -8.45 16.56
CA ASP A 88 14.50 -8.58 15.29
C ASP A 88 14.79 -10.08 15.07
N ILE A 89 13.88 -10.74 14.35
CA ILE A 89 14.07 -12.13 13.94
C ILE A 89 14.92 -12.09 12.68
N GLU A 90 16.20 -12.45 12.82
CA GLU A 90 17.09 -12.66 11.69
C GLU A 90 17.10 -14.14 11.30
N PHE A 91 17.07 -14.40 9.99
CA PHE A 91 17.17 -15.74 9.44
C PHE A 91 18.50 -15.90 8.71
N GLN A 92 19.07 -17.10 8.76
CA GLN A 92 20.28 -17.45 8.03
C GLN A 92 19.93 -18.14 6.71
N ILE A 93 20.89 -18.12 5.78
CA ILE A 93 20.79 -18.88 4.53
C ILE A 93 20.67 -20.37 4.91
N ARG A 94 19.76 -21.09 4.24
CA ARG A 94 19.30 -22.46 4.54
C ARG A 94 18.30 -22.62 5.69
N ASP A 95 17.94 -21.56 6.41
CA ASP A 95 16.82 -21.67 7.34
C ASP A 95 15.52 -21.92 6.59
N LYS A 96 14.64 -22.72 7.20
CA LYS A 96 13.32 -23.04 6.65
C LYS A 96 12.27 -22.15 7.27
N VAL A 97 11.57 -21.40 6.42
CA VAL A 97 10.55 -20.45 6.85
C VAL A 97 9.20 -20.74 6.21
N PHE A 98 8.14 -20.42 6.95
CA PHE A 98 6.78 -20.50 6.43
C PHE A 98 6.44 -19.25 5.63
N LEU A 99 5.91 -19.44 4.42
CA LEU A 99 5.41 -18.34 3.61
C LEU A 99 3.97 -18.03 3.98
N LYS A 100 3.72 -16.79 4.43
CA LYS A 100 2.35 -16.31 4.65
C LYS A 100 1.69 -16.06 3.30
N VAL A 101 0.64 -16.81 3.00
CA VAL A 101 -0.19 -16.56 1.82
C VAL A 101 -1.48 -15.88 2.24
N SER A 102 -1.78 -14.73 1.64
CA SER A 102 -3.16 -14.24 1.62
C SER A 102 -3.85 -14.87 0.40
N PRO A 103 -5.13 -15.25 0.51
CA PRO A 103 -5.91 -15.62 -0.67
C PRO A 103 -6.06 -14.38 -1.56
N TRP A 104 -5.14 -14.21 -2.51
CA TRP A 104 -5.29 -13.20 -3.56
C TRP A 104 -6.43 -13.63 -4.48
N LYS A 105 -7.33 -12.69 -4.76
CA LYS A 105 -8.48 -12.93 -5.62
C LYS A 105 -7.95 -13.26 -7.03
N LYS A 106 -8.12 -14.52 -7.45
CA LYS A 106 -7.86 -15.09 -8.80
C LYS A 106 -6.47 -15.71 -9.10
N ILE A 107 -5.40 -15.44 -8.36
CA ILE A 107 -4.05 -15.91 -8.75
C ILE A 107 -3.65 -17.23 -8.07
N LEU A 108 -4.12 -17.49 -6.85
CA LEU A 108 -3.88 -18.77 -6.17
C LEU A 108 -5.16 -19.35 -5.57
N ARG A 109 -5.66 -20.43 -6.17
CA ARG A 109 -6.60 -21.36 -5.52
C ARG A 109 -5.88 -22.59 -4.95
N PHE A 110 -4.63 -22.42 -4.51
CA PHE A 110 -3.81 -23.52 -3.97
C PHE A 110 -4.39 -24.13 -2.69
N CYS A 111 -5.27 -23.39 -2.01
CA CYS A 111 -6.12 -23.95 -0.97
C CYS A 111 -7.57 -23.59 -1.33
N ARG A 112 -8.44 -24.61 -1.39
CA ARG A 112 -9.88 -24.41 -1.44
C ARG A 112 -10.25 -23.42 -0.32
N LYS A 113 -11.11 -22.46 -0.65
CA LYS A 113 -11.55 -21.35 0.23
C LYS A 113 -12.48 -21.88 1.32
N GLU A 114 -12.03 -22.84 2.09
CA GLU A 114 -12.69 -23.27 3.30
C GLU A 114 -12.26 -22.35 4.42
N LYS A 115 -13.17 -22.07 5.36
CA LYS A 115 -12.94 -21.16 6.50
C LYS A 115 -11.73 -21.56 7.37
N LEU A 116 -11.14 -22.74 7.14
CA LEU A 116 -10.02 -23.35 7.85
C LEU A 116 -8.74 -23.53 6.99
N SER A 117 -8.61 -22.92 5.82
CA SER A 117 -7.36 -22.99 5.06
C SER A 117 -6.18 -22.37 5.84
N PRO A 118 -5.00 -23.01 5.90
CA PRO A 118 -3.85 -22.48 6.63
C PRO A 118 -3.39 -21.14 6.03
N ARG A 119 -3.04 -20.18 6.88
CA ARG A 119 -2.51 -18.84 6.47
C ARG A 119 -1.03 -18.88 6.06
N PHE A 120 -0.35 -19.95 6.43
CA PHE A 120 1.07 -20.16 6.23
C PHE A 120 1.26 -21.48 5.48
N ILE A 121 2.04 -21.48 4.40
CA ILE A 121 2.29 -22.64 3.56
C ILE A 121 3.78 -22.94 3.56
N GLY A 122 4.07 -24.25 3.63
CA GLY A 122 5.36 -24.84 3.26
C GLY A 122 6.52 -24.44 4.18
N LEU A 123 7.58 -25.22 4.11
CA LEU A 123 8.88 -24.86 4.68
C LEU A 123 9.81 -24.63 3.49
N TYR A 124 10.04 -23.36 3.18
CA TYR A 124 10.92 -22.98 2.07
C TYR A 124 12.27 -22.56 2.60
N GLU A 125 13.33 -23.01 1.92
CA GLU A 125 14.70 -22.68 2.29
C GLU A 125 15.04 -21.28 1.77
N ILE A 126 15.67 -20.47 2.61
CA ILE A 126 16.24 -19.17 2.23
C ILE A 126 17.49 -19.41 1.37
N ILE A 127 17.45 -18.95 0.13
CA ILE A 127 18.55 -19.04 -0.83
C ILE A 127 19.54 -17.89 -0.60
N GLU A 128 19.03 -16.67 -0.48
CA GLU A 128 19.85 -15.46 -0.37
C GLU A 128 19.17 -14.39 0.50
N ARG A 129 19.99 -13.56 1.14
CA ARG A 129 19.55 -12.37 1.88
C ARG A 129 19.71 -11.15 0.96
N VAL A 130 18.60 -10.60 0.50
CA VAL A 130 18.56 -9.43 -0.42
C VAL A 130 18.68 -8.12 0.36
N GLY A 131 18.21 -8.09 1.60
CA GLY A 131 18.31 -6.93 2.49
C GLY A 131 18.15 -7.26 3.97
N PRO A 132 18.17 -6.26 4.86
CA PRO A 132 18.09 -6.49 6.31
C PRO A 132 16.87 -7.31 6.75
N VAL A 133 15.71 -7.10 6.10
CA VAL A 133 14.42 -7.77 6.38
C VAL A 133 13.88 -8.55 5.16
N ALA A 134 14.67 -8.66 4.08
CA ALA A 134 14.24 -9.23 2.82
C ALA A 134 15.09 -10.45 2.44
N TYR A 135 14.44 -11.59 2.26
CA TYR A 135 15.06 -12.88 1.96
C TYR A 135 14.40 -13.49 0.72
N ARG A 136 15.19 -14.13 -0.14
CA ARG A 136 14.69 -14.89 -1.28
C ARG A 136 14.54 -16.35 -0.90
N LEU A 137 13.40 -16.92 -1.25
CA LEU A 137 13.03 -18.29 -0.93
C LEU A 137 13.15 -19.20 -2.16
N SER A 138 13.44 -20.47 -1.91
CA SER A 138 13.33 -21.57 -2.88
C SER A 138 11.87 -21.95 -3.09
N LEU A 139 11.16 -21.17 -3.90
CA LEU A 139 9.76 -21.43 -4.22
C LEU A 139 9.62 -22.33 -5.46
N PRO A 140 8.66 -23.28 -5.47
CA PRO A 140 8.25 -23.98 -6.68
C PRO A 140 7.77 -23.01 -7.76
N SER A 141 7.94 -23.37 -9.04
CA SER A 141 7.54 -22.52 -10.18
C SER A 141 6.06 -22.13 -10.20
N GLU A 142 5.18 -22.89 -9.54
CA GLU A 142 3.78 -22.52 -9.35
C GLU A 142 3.59 -21.30 -8.43
N LEU A 143 4.53 -21.05 -7.51
CA LEU A 143 4.52 -19.96 -6.54
C LEU A 143 5.47 -18.81 -6.89
N GLU A 144 6.39 -19.02 -7.84
CA GLU A 144 7.30 -17.98 -8.34
C GLU A 144 6.53 -16.73 -8.83
N ASN A 145 5.38 -16.92 -9.50
CA ASN A 145 4.56 -15.81 -10.01
C ASN A 145 3.90 -14.92 -8.92
N ILE A 146 3.95 -15.30 -7.64
CA ILE A 146 3.36 -14.50 -6.54
C ILE A 146 4.32 -13.39 -6.10
N HIS A 147 5.62 -13.69 -6.16
CA HIS A 147 6.66 -12.89 -5.51
C HIS A 147 7.86 -12.57 -6.41
N ASN A 148 7.86 -12.99 -7.68
CA ASN A 148 8.85 -12.51 -8.64
C ASN A 148 8.76 -10.99 -8.77
N SER A 149 9.87 -10.33 -8.43
CA SER A 149 10.07 -8.87 -8.54
C SER A 149 10.05 -8.36 -9.97
N ASP A 150 10.19 -9.26 -10.94
CA ASP A 150 10.24 -8.93 -12.36
C ASP A 150 8.81 -8.87 -12.91
N MET A 151 8.16 -7.73 -12.66
CA MET A 151 6.80 -7.38 -13.09
C MET A 151 6.66 -7.19 -14.63
N SER A 152 7.47 -7.84 -15.46
CA SER A 152 7.32 -7.83 -16.93
C SER A 152 6.46 -9.02 -17.36
N TYR A 153 5.17 -8.97 -17.08
CA TYR A 153 4.21 -9.96 -17.56
C TYR A 153 3.84 -9.64 -19.01
N ALA A 154 4.32 -10.46 -19.96
CA ALA A 154 3.78 -10.49 -21.31
C ALA A 154 2.64 -11.52 -21.37
N GLU A 155 1.40 -11.07 -21.50
CA GLU A 155 0.26 -11.95 -21.73
C GLU A 155 0.26 -12.42 -23.19
N GLU A 156 0.71 -13.65 -23.43
CA GLU A 156 0.69 -14.27 -24.75
C GLU A 156 -0.61 -15.06 -24.94
N SER A 157 -1.35 -14.74 -26.01
CA SER A 157 -2.53 -15.51 -26.42
C SER A 157 -2.10 -16.81 -27.10
N ILE A 158 -2.70 -17.94 -26.71
CA ILE A 158 -2.43 -19.24 -27.33
C ILE A 158 -3.39 -19.46 -28.50
N ARG A 159 -4.70 -19.37 -28.22
CA ARG A 159 -5.76 -19.81 -29.14
C ARG A 159 -7.08 -19.08 -28.88
N ILE A 160 -7.84 -18.94 -29.96
CA ILE A 160 -9.23 -18.49 -29.92
C ILE A 160 -10.16 -19.70 -29.72
N LEU A 161 -11.00 -19.66 -28.69
CA LEU A 161 -11.93 -20.74 -28.34
C LEU A 161 -13.33 -20.55 -28.92
N ALA A 162 -13.80 -19.30 -29.03
CA ALA A 162 -15.15 -18.99 -29.51
C ALA A 162 -15.22 -17.56 -30.08
N ARG A 163 -16.21 -17.30 -30.93
CA ARG A 163 -16.54 -15.97 -31.46
C ARG A 163 -18.02 -15.70 -31.24
N GLU A 164 -18.35 -14.48 -30.84
CA GLU A 164 -19.72 -14.05 -30.59
C GLU A 164 -19.89 -12.59 -31.00
N ILE A 165 -21.06 -12.22 -31.54
CA ILE A 165 -21.38 -10.84 -31.87
C ILE A 165 -22.36 -10.33 -30.82
N LYS A 166 -21.93 -9.34 -30.05
CA LYS A 166 -22.79 -8.68 -29.07
C LYS A 166 -23.51 -7.50 -29.72
N GLU A 167 -24.82 -7.63 -29.86
CA GLU A 167 -25.68 -6.55 -30.34
C GLU A 167 -26.07 -5.63 -29.17
N LEU A 168 -25.78 -4.35 -29.31
CA LEU A 168 -26.23 -3.26 -28.44
C LEU A 168 -27.20 -2.38 -29.21
N SER A 169 -27.98 -1.55 -28.51
CA SER A 169 -29.04 -0.72 -29.10
C SER A 169 -28.62 0.07 -30.34
N ASN A 170 -27.35 0.50 -30.41
CA ASN A 170 -26.84 1.32 -31.52
C ASN A 170 -25.62 0.72 -32.24
N LYS A 171 -25.08 -0.45 -31.85
CA LYS A 171 -23.83 -1.01 -32.41
C LYS A 171 -23.75 -2.54 -32.28
N LYS A 172 -23.01 -3.19 -33.18
CA LYS A 172 -22.63 -4.62 -33.07
C LYS A 172 -21.13 -4.71 -32.77
N ILE A 173 -20.74 -5.50 -31.77
CA ILE A 173 -19.34 -5.67 -31.36
C ILE A 173 -18.98 -7.15 -31.51
N ALA A 174 -17.98 -7.45 -32.33
CA ALA A 174 -17.42 -8.80 -32.44
C ALA A 174 -16.48 -9.07 -31.27
N LEU A 175 -16.78 -10.12 -30.51
CA LEU A 175 -16.01 -10.58 -29.36
C LEU A 175 -15.43 -11.96 -29.63
N VAL A 176 -14.26 -12.21 -29.09
CA VAL A 176 -13.51 -13.46 -29.24
C VAL A 176 -13.11 -13.95 -27.86
N LYS A 177 -13.37 -15.22 -27.58
CA LYS A 177 -12.94 -15.87 -26.34
C LYS A 177 -11.51 -16.37 -26.51
N VAL A 178 -10.58 -15.80 -25.75
CA VAL A 178 -9.14 -16.05 -25.91
C VAL A 178 -8.59 -16.86 -24.74
N LEU A 179 -7.86 -17.93 -25.07
CA LEU A 179 -7.07 -18.72 -24.14
C LEU A 179 -5.65 -18.17 -24.06
N TRP A 180 -5.18 -17.93 -22.84
CA TRP A 180 -3.88 -17.32 -22.55
C TRP A 180 -2.87 -18.36 -22.04
N HIS A 181 -1.58 -18.18 -22.33
CA HIS A 181 -0.52 -19.19 -22.15
C HIS A 181 -0.45 -19.84 -20.76
N ARG A 182 -0.77 -19.07 -19.72
CA ARG A 182 -0.67 -19.50 -18.32
C ARG A 182 -2.03 -19.64 -17.63
N HIS A 183 -3.12 -19.66 -18.40
CA HIS A 183 -4.48 -19.72 -17.90
C HIS A 183 -5.17 -21.04 -18.26
N GLY A 184 -6.02 -21.53 -17.36
CA GLY A 184 -6.87 -22.67 -17.65
C GLY A 184 -7.95 -22.35 -18.70
N VAL A 185 -8.53 -23.38 -19.34
CA VAL A 185 -9.60 -23.19 -20.35
C VAL A 185 -10.83 -22.48 -19.77
N GLU A 186 -11.09 -22.67 -18.47
CA GLU A 186 -12.14 -21.97 -17.72
C GLU A 186 -11.85 -20.49 -17.45
N GLU A 187 -10.59 -20.06 -17.62
CA GLU A 187 -10.09 -18.71 -17.33
C GLU A 187 -9.95 -17.85 -18.59
N ALA A 188 -10.39 -18.35 -19.75
CA ALA A 188 -10.39 -17.62 -21.01
C ALA A 188 -11.32 -16.38 -20.97
N THR A 189 -10.81 -15.22 -21.38
CA THR A 189 -11.53 -13.93 -21.37
C THR A 189 -12.13 -13.61 -22.73
N TRP A 190 -13.17 -12.77 -22.75
CA TRP A 190 -13.79 -12.25 -23.97
C TRP A 190 -13.18 -10.89 -24.31
N GLU A 191 -12.47 -10.83 -25.42
CA GLU A 191 -11.81 -9.62 -25.91
C GLU A 191 -12.41 -9.19 -27.26
N PRO A 192 -12.46 -7.88 -27.56
CA PRO A 192 -12.91 -7.40 -28.87
C PRO A 192 -11.99 -7.89 -29.99
N GLU A 193 -12.59 -8.39 -31.08
CA GLU A 193 -11.85 -9.02 -32.19
C GLU A 193 -10.80 -8.08 -32.81
N ASP A 194 -11.12 -6.79 -32.91
CA ASP A 194 -10.23 -5.77 -33.48
C ASP A 194 -8.96 -5.57 -32.65
N ALA A 195 -9.00 -5.80 -31.33
CA ALA A 195 -7.82 -5.70 -30.46
C ALA A 195 -6.86 -6.88 -30.64
N MET A 196 -7.35 -8.02 -31.14
CA MET A 196 -6.60 -9.25 -31.37
C MET A 196 -6.02 -9.33 -32.80
N ARG A 197 -6.46 -8.48 -33.73
CA ARG A 197 -5.98 -8.41 -35.12
C ARG A 197 -4.69 -7.57 -35.27
N LYS A 198 -3.69 -7.79 -34.40
CA LYS A 198 -2.34 -7.22 -34.58
C LYS A 198 -1.44 -8.12 -35.40
#